data_AF-A0A4Y9JIS7-F1
#
_entry.id   AF-A0A4Y9JIS7-F1
#
_cell.length_a   1.000
_cell.length_b   1.000
_cell.length_c   1.000
_cell.angle_alpha   90.00
_cell.angle_beta   90.00
_cell.angle_gamma   90.00
#
_symmetry.space_group_name_H-M   'P 1'
#
loop_
_entity.id
_entity.type
_entity.pdbx_description
1 polymer ?
#
loop_
_entity_poly.entity_id
_entity_poly.type
_entity_poly.pdbx_seq_one_letter_code
_entity_poly.pdbx_strand_id
1 'polypeptide(L)' 'MSTNTLYVWEKQLSEQGHLERKKRVAKSRKIPLEQLEAYVQQHPDAFLRELAEHFNCRISSVWAALKQLAITLKKDDNL' A
#
# COMPACT_ATOMS: atom_id res chain seq x y z
N MET A 1 25.59 -12.24 -18.13
CA MET A 1 24.92 -13.09 -17.10
C MET A 1 26.01 -13.86 -16.38
N SER A 2 25.97 -13.94 -15.05
CA SER A 2 26.99 -14.67 -14.30
C SER A 2 26.73 -16.17 -14.38
N THR A 3 27.78 -16.98 -14.27
CA THR A 3 27.69 -18.44 -14.20
C THR A 3 26.83 -18.90 -13.01
N ASN A 4 26.89 -18.17 -11.90
CA ASN A 4 26.09 -18.42 -10.72
C ASN A 4 24.57 -18.25 -10.98
N THR A 5 24.18 -17.23 -11.75
CA THR A 5 22.76 -17.06 -12.13
C THR A 5 22.25 -18.24 -12.97
N LEU A 6 23.06 -18.76 -13.90
CA LEU A 6 22.69 -19.94 -14.70
C LEU A 6 22.50 -21.18 -13.82
N TYR A 7 23.44 -21.43 -12.89
CA TYR A 7 23.34 -22.55 -11.96
C TYR A 7 22.08 -22.50 -11.08
N VAL A 8 21.74 -21.31 -10.56
CA VAL A 8 20.53 -21.12 -9.76
C VAL A 8 19.26 -21.39 -10.58
N TRP A 9 19.22 -20.99 -11.86
CA TRP A 9 18.08 -21.26 -12.73
C TRP A 9 17.96 -22.73 -13.09
N GLU A 10 19.07 -23.40 -13.41
CA GLU A 10 19.07 -24.84 -13.68
C GLU A 10 18.54 -25.62 -12.47
N LYS A 11 18.98 -25.26 -11.26
CA LYS A 11 18.48 -25.81 -10.00
C LYS A 11 17.01 -25.50 -9.77
N GLN A 12 16.56 -24.27 -10.03
CA GLN A 12 15.16 -23.90 -9.85
C GLN A 12 14.25 -24.66 -10.83
N LEU A 13 14.70 -24.85 -12.07
CA LEU A 13 13.98 -25.62 -13.08
C LEU A 13 13.90 -27.10 -12.70
N SER A 14 14.97 -27.69 -12.15
CA SER A 14 14.97 -29.09 -11.72
C SER A 14 14.10 -29.34 -10.48
N GLU A 15 14.06 -28.41 -9.52
CA GLU A 15 13.27 -28.55 -8.30
C GLU A 15 11.79 -28.18 -8.47
N GLN A 16 11.49 -27.11 -9.21
CA GLN A 16 10.14 -26.52 -9.26
C GLN A 16 9.44 -26.75 -10.60
N GLY A 17 10.16 -27.18 -11.64
CA GLY A 17 9.63 -27.38 -12.99
C GLY A 17 9.26 -26.09 -13.74
N HIS A 18 9.47 -24.92 -13.13
CA HIS A 18 9.17 -23.62 -13.73
C HIS A 18 10.19 -22.55 -13.31
N LEU A 19 10.41 -21.59 -14.21
CA LEU A 19 11.32 -20.46 -14.01
C LEU A 19 10.57 -19.14 -13.76
N GLU A 20 9.30 -19.22 -13.34
CA GLU A 20 8.55 -18.00 -13.08
C GLU A 20 9.19 -17.19 -11.97
N ARG A 21 9.23 -15.87 -12.20
CA ARG A 21 9.76 -14.95 -11.23
C ARG A 21 8.89 -14.98 -9.98
N LYS A 22 9.50 -15.28 -8.82
CA LYS A 22 8.84 -15.16 -7.52
C LYS A 22 8.22 -13.77 -7.36
N LYS A 23 6.90 -13.72 -7.16
CA LYS A 23 6.17 -12.47 -6.93
C LYS A 23 6.73 -11.79 -5.68
N ARG A 24 7.07 -10.51 -5.79
CA ARG A 24 7.54 -9.72 -4.65
C ARG A 24 6.36 -9.48 -3.71
N VAL A 25 6.47 -9.93 -2.47
CA VAL A 25 5.50 -9.62 -1.42
C VAL A 25 5.88 -8.26 -0.83
N ALA A 26 4.97 -7.28 -0.91
CA ALA A 26 5.14 -6.00 -0.25
C ALA A 26 4.95 -6.15 1.27
N LYS A 27 5.71 -5.40 2.06
CA LYS A 27 5.54 -5.37 3.52
C LYS A 27 4.20 -4.71 3.88
N SER A 28 3.64 -5.12 5.03
CA SER A 28 2.48 -4.46 5.61
C SER A 28 2.76 -2.96 5.83
N ARG A 29 1.76 -2.12 5.57
CA ARG A 29 1.87 -0.67 5.69
C ARG A 29 1.64 -0.22 7.13
N LYS A 30 2.18 0.96 7.46
CA LYS A 30 2.02 1.58 8.79
C LYS A 30 0.57 1.96 9.12
N ILE A 31 -0.29 2.11 8.12
CA ILE A 31 -1.68 2.56 8.28
C ILE A 31 -2.60 1.34 8.05
N PRO A 32 -3.32 0.87 9.07
CA PRO A 32 -4.37 -0.14 8.90
C PRO A 32 -5.50 0.46 8.07
N LEU A 33 -5.82 -0.15 6.93
CA LEU A 33 -6.84 0.36 6.01
C LEU A 33 -8.24 0.37 6.65
N GLU A 34 -8.57 -0.68 7.41
CA GLU A 34 -9.86 -0.81 8.11
C GLU A 34 -10.10 0.32 9.12
N GLN A 35 -9.08 0.68 9.90
CA GLN A 35 -9.18 1.76 10.89
C GLN A 35 -9.32 3.12 10.22
N LEU A 36 -8.63 3.33 9.10
CA LEU A 36 -8.74 4.56 8.33
C LEU A 36 -10.15 4.73 7.75
N GLU A 37 -10.74 3.64 7.24
CA GLU A 37 -12.08 3.66 6.66
C GLU A 37 -13.16 3.97 7.70
N ALA A 38 -13.09 3.34 8.87
CA ALA A 38 -13.99 3.62 9.99
C ALA A 38 -13.88 5.08 10.47
N TYR A 39 -12.66 5.62 10.55
CA TYR A 39 -12.45 7.01 10.99
C TYR A 39 -13.03 8.02 9.99
N VAL A 40 -12.86 7.76 8.68
CA VAL A 40 -13.41 8.63 7.63
C VAL A 40 -14.94 8.59 7.60
N GLN A 41 -15.55 7.44 7.90
CA GLN A 41 -17.01 7.34 8.04
C GLN A 41 -17.55 8.13 9.23
N GLN A 42 -16.82 8.14 10.36
CA GLN A 42 -17.20 8.89 11.56
C GLN A 42 -16.99 10.40 11.39
N HIS A 43 -15.96 10.79 10.64
CA HIS A 43 -15.59 12.18 10.42
C HIS A 43 -15.43 12.48 8.92
N PRO A 44 -16.55 12.73 8.19
CA PRO A 44 -16.49 13.02 6.76
C PRO A 44 -15.74 14.32 6.44
N ASP A 45 -15.69 15.26 7.39
CA ASP A 45 -15.01 16.56 7.27
C ASP A 45 -13.59 16.58 7.87
N ALA A 46 -13.04 15.43 8.29
CA ALA A 46 -11.70 15.38 8.87
C ALA A 46 -10.63 15.76 7.85
N PHE A 47 -9.71 16.64 8.26
CA PHE A 47 -8.59 17.02 7.41
C PHE A 47 -7.50 15.94 7.39
N LEU A 48 -6.74 15.86 6.29
CA LEU A 48 -5.59 14.96 6.18
C LEU A 48 -4.54 15.15 7.29
N ARG A 49 -4.47 16.36 7.87
CA ARG A 49 -3.56 16.69 8.96
C ARG A 49 -3.98 16.04 10.28
N GLU A 50 -5.27 16.03 10.58
CA GLU A 50 -5.83 15.40 11.78
C GLU A 50 -5.68 13.88 11.71
N LEU A 51 -5.96 13.30 10.53
CA LEU A 51 -5.69 11.88 10.26
C LEU A 51 -4.21 11.54 10.44
N ALA A 52 -3.31 12.39 9.91
CA ALA A 52 -1.88 12.18 10.05
C ALA A 52 -1.41 12.20 11.51
N GLU A 53 -1.99 13.08 12.32
CA GLU A 53 -1.70 13.20 13.76
C GLU A 53 -2.23 11.98 14.54
N HIS A 54 -3.47 11.56 14.28
CA HIS A 54 -4.08 10.38 14.90
C HIS A 54 -3.30 9.09 14.63
N PHE A 55 -2.87 8.89 13.38
CA PHE A 55 -2.09 7.70 12.98
C PHE A 55 -0.57 7.87 13.14
N ASN A 56 -0.11 9.01 13.69
CA ASN A 56 1.30 9.39 13.81
C ASN A 56 2.11 9.11 12.52
N CYS A 57 1.56 9.53 11.38
CA CYS A 57 2.10 9.26 10.05
C CYS A 57 2.20 10.55 9.23
N ARG A 58 2.85 10.48 8.06
CA ARG A 58 2.90 11.63 7.15
C ARG A 58 1.56 11.80 6.43
N ILE A 59 1.16 13.05 6.21
CA ILE A 59 0.00 13.43 5.39
C ILE A 59 -0.01 12.71 4.03
N SER A 60 1.14 12.59 3.37
CA SER A 60 1.27 11.87 2.09
C SER A 60 0.94 10.37 2.19
N SER A 61 1.18 9.75 3.34
CA SER A 61 0.86 8.35 3.58
C SER A 61 -0.64 8.15 3.75
N VAL A 62 -1.32 9.07 4.45
CA VAL A 62 -2.79 9.09 4.58
C VAL A 62 -3.42 9.27 3.20
N TRP A 63 -2.97 10.25 2.43
CA TRP A 63 -3.48 10.49 1.07
C TRP A 63 -3.33 9.28 0.16
N ALA A 64 -2.17 8.61 0.19
CA ALA A 64 -1.94 7.39 -0.58
C ALA A 64 -2.85 6.23 -0.13
N ALA A 65 -3.18 6.14 1.16
CA ALA A 65 -4.11 5.13 1.68
C ALA A 65 -5.56 5.43 1.25
N LEU A 66 -6.01 6.68 1.36
CA LEU A 66 -7.33 7.11 0.89
C LEU A 66 -7.52 6.89 -0.62
N LYS A 67 -6.49 7.21 -1.41
CA LYS A 67 -6.49 6.97 -2.87
C LYS A 67 -6.70 5.50 -3.21
N GLN A 68 -6.19 4.58 -2.40
CA GLN A 68 -6.39 3.15 -2.63
C GLN A 68 -7.75 2.64 -2.20
N LEU A 69 -8.35 3.25 -1.18
CA LEU A 69 -9.74 3.00 -0.79
C LEU A 69 -10.74 3.67 -1.75
N ALA A 70 -10.26 4.41 -2.76
CA ALA A 70 -11.06 5.20 -3.69
C ALA A 70 -11.98 6.23 -3.00
N ILE A 71 -11.66 6.63 -1.77
CA ILE A 71 -12.37 7.67 -1.03
C ILE A 71 -11.76 9.00 -1.43
N THR A 72 -12.43 9.70 -2.36
CA THR A 72 -12.04 11.04 -2.81
C THR A 72 -13.10 12.04 -2.38
N LEU A 73 -12.78 12.87 -1.39
CA LEU A 73 -13.59 14.05 -1.07
C LEU A 73 -13.23 15.16 -2.06
N LYS A 74 -14.19 15.54 -2.91
CA LYS A 74 -14.11 16.79 -3.67
C LYS A 74 -14.68 17.88 -2.76
N LYS A 75 -13.92 18.95 -2.54
CA LYS A 75 -14.46 20.14 -1.88
C LYS A 75 -15.46 20.78 -2.85
N ASP A 76 -16.74 20.81 -2.50
CA ASP A 76 -17.71 21.66 -3.18
C ASP A 76 -17.52 23.10 -2.67
N ASP A 77 -17.09 24.00 -3.57
CA ASP A 77 -16.98 25.46 -3.32
C ASP A 77 -18.36 26.14 -3.35
N ASN A 78 -19.38 25.54 -2.73
CA ASN A 78 -20.66 26.21 -2.48
C ASN A 78 -20.68 26.72 -1.04
N LEU A 79 -20.14 27.92 -0.84
CA LEU A 79 -20.27 28.72 0.38
C LEU A 79 -20.64 30.15 0.01
#